data_AF-A0A0M8V6A5-F1
#
_entry.id   AF-A0A0M8V6A5-F1
#
_cell.length_a   1.000
_cell.length_b   1.000
_cell.length_c   1.000
_cell.angle_alpha   90.00
_cell.angle_beta   90.00
_cell.angle_gamma   90.00
#
_symmetry.space_group_name_H-M   'P 1'
#
loop_
_entity.id
_entity.type
_entity.pdbx_description
1 polymer ?
#
loop_
_entity_poly.entity_id
_entity_poly.type
_entity_poly.pdbx_seq_one_letter_code
_entity_poly.pdbx_strand_id
1 'polypeptide(L)'
;MDWYPAADEDLLLRSTAKFATGVAPAVSGSRWFRGPERSDIQSELAGWPSGPAFSLHAVGDQAARRAGRAFLVGIPLIANLIANIGGASGSPFGDVPVRGKPEEPDNEVHDFPVMWAASGTLARTVPWQLDPGRRPEGYITDLALTSRRLLFLGTRSGTLDKADVLAEYPRESIAGARRMMFSEVGADVRVTFADQSWIRLFTGSPDTADRLAEFLSGSAQGLSESALSDAQRQRVSRFMADLPDTAQPPVYTRLPSGIVLVEARVPAKVGKDIFETHSILMDDSGAPAQPKPGDL
;
A
#
# COMPACT_ATOMS: atom_id res chain seq x y z
N MET A 1 1.65 11.87 14.55
CA MET A 1 2.26 11.06 13.47
C MET A 1 3.70 11.53 13.32
N ASP A 2 4.63 10.97 14.09
CA ASP A 2 5.90 11.68 14.36
C ASP A 2 7.13 10.79 14.11
N TRP A 3 7.18 10.12 12.97
CA TRP A 3 8.42 9.51 12.48
C TRP A 3 8.89 10.21 11.21
N TYR A 4 10.16 10.57 11.22
CA TYR A 4 10.87 11.24 10.13
C TYR A 4 12.18 10.50 9.87
N PRO A 5 12.61 10.39 8.60
CA PRO A 5 13.89 9.79 8.27
C PRO A 5 15.06 10.61 8.86
N ALA A 6 16.25 10.02 8.89
CA ALA A 6 17.46 10.76 9.22
C ALA A 6 17.71 11.91 8.21
N ALA A 7 18.49 12.92 8.61
CA ALA A 7 18.72 14.11 7.77
C ALA A 7 19.40 13.79 6.41
N ASP A 8 20.03 12.63 6.30
CA ASP A 8 20.72 12.11 5.12
C ASP A 8 19.95 10.96 4.44
N GLU A 9 18.68 10.80 4.77
CA GLU A 9 17.78 9.76 4.28
C GLU A 9 16.48 10.39 3.74
N ASP A 10 16.13 10.07 2.50
CA ASP A 10 14.94 10.63 1.84
C ASP A 10 13.76 9.68 2.01
N LEU A 11 12.59 10.21 2.39
CA LEU A 11 11.34 9.46 2.36
C LEU A 11 10.84 9.38 0.92
N LEU A 12 10.65 8.17 0.40
CA LEU A 12 10.21 7.92 -0.98
C LEU A 12 8.71 7.60 -1.08
N LEU A 13 8.19 6.88 -0.09
CA LEU A 13 6.78 6.50 -0.04
C LEU A 13 6.39 6.29 1.41
N ARG A 14 5.21 6.75 1.80
CA ARG A 14 4.56 6.32 3.03
C ARG A 14 3.11 6.02 2.74
N SER A 15 2.64 4.84 3.13
CA SER A 15 1.23 4.46 3.04
C SER A 15 0.85 3.50 4.17
N THR A 16 -0.44 3.35 4.41
CA THR A 16 -0.94 2.29 5.30
C THR A 16 -0.66 0.92 4.67
N ALA A 17 -0.26 -0.03 5.51
CA ALA A 17 -0.03 -1.40 5.12
C ALA A 17 -0.72 -2.38 6.09
N LYS A 18 -1.26 -3.44 5.52
CA LYS A 18 -1.76 -4.62 6.24
C LYS A 18 -1.57 -5.84 5.35
N PHE A 19 -1.58 -7.04 5.92
CA PHE A 19 -1.69 -8.23 5.08
C PHE A 19 -2.92 -8.13 4.19
N ALA A 20 -2.74 -8.49 2.92
CA ALA A 20 -3.83 -8.56 1.97
C ALA A 20 -4.90 -9.55 2.44
N THR A 21 -6.05 -9.55 1.78
CA THR A 21 -7.13 -10.48 2.13
C THR A 21 -7.72 -11.08 0.87
N GLY A 22 -7.97 -12.39 0.90
CA GLY A 22 -8.48 -13.09 -0.25
C GLY A 22 -9.80 -12.52 -0.74
N VAL A 23 -9.97 -12.48 -2.06
CA VAL A 23 -11.15 -11.91 -2.73
C VAL A 23 -11.96 -12.94 -3.51
N ALA A 24 -11.35 -14.05 -3.90
CA ALA A 24 -12.07 -15.17 -4.52
C ALA A 24 -13.01 -15.82 -3.49
N PRO A 25 -14.18 -16.34 -3.90
CA PRO A 25 -15.18 -16.87 -2.99
C PRO A 25 -14.64 -17.89 -1.98
N ALA A 26 -13.78 -18.81 -2.42
CA ALA A 26 -13.23 -19.88 -1.57
C ALA A 26 -12.27 -19.38 -0.49
N VAL A 27 -11.64 -18.22 -0.69
CA VAL A 27 -10.60 -17.65 0.19
C VAL A 27 -10.98 -16.28 0.72
N SER A 28 -12.24 -15.87 0.55
CA SER A 28 -12.67 -14.53 0.88
C SER A 28 -12.53 -14.26 2.37
N GLY A 29 -11.81 -13.19 2.73
CA GLY A 29 -11.56 -12.90 4.14
C GLY A 29 -10.40 -13.67 4.77
N SER A 30 -9.74 -14.57 4.03
CA SER A 30 -8.65 -15.42 4.53
C SER A 30 -7.28 -14.77 4.36
N ARG A 31 -6.36 -15.13 5.28
CA ARG A 31 -4.94 -14.75 5.33
C ARG A 31 -4.15 -15.96 5.81
N TRP A 32 -3.46 -16.66 4.92
CA TRP A 32 -2.66 -17.83 5.31
C TRP A 32 -1.16 -17.52 5.36
N PHE A 33 -0.46 -18.18 6.28
CA PHE A 33 0.99 -18.09 6.44
C PHE A 33 1.57 -19.43 6.02
N ARG A 34 2.33 -19.48 4.91
CA ARG A 34 2.76 -20.72 4.30
C ARG A 34 4.27 -20.93 4.39
N GLY A 35 4.66 -22.17 4.68
CA GLY A 35 6.02 -22.66 4.46
C GLY A 35 6.24 -23.11 3.00
N PRO A 36 7.48 -23.48 2.64
CA PRO A 36 7.80 -24.01 1.30
C PRO A 36 6.95 -25.22 0.89
N GLU A 37 6.54 -26.04 1.85
CA GLU A 37 5.70 -27.22 1.66
C GLU A 37 4.19 -26.90 1.67
N ARG A 38 3.80 -25.62 1.64
CA ARG A 38 2.41 -25.13 1.82
C ARG A 38 1.77 -25.49 3.16
N SER A 39 2.55 -25.94 4.14
CA SER A 39 2.10 -26.09 5.52
C SER A 39 1.76 -24.72 6.13
N ASP A 40 0.79 -24.70 7.04
CA ASP A 40 0.52 -23.50 7.84
C ASP A 40 1.63 -23.32 8.88
N ILE A 41 2.38 -22.22 8.77
CA ILE A 41 3.51 -21.90 9.65
C ILE A 41 3.13 -20.90 10.75
N GLN A 42 1.84 -20.55 10.90
CA GLN A 42 1.39 -19.55 11.86
C GLN A 42 1.87 -19.83 13.30
N SER A 43 1.88 -21.10 13.71
CA SER A 43 2.33 -21.51 15.05
C SER A 43 3.85 -21.42 15.26
N GLU A 44 4.61 -21.27 14.17
CA GLU A 44 6.07 -21.16 14.18
C GLU A 44 6.55 -19.70 14.19
N LEU A 45 5.65 -18.73 14.06
CA LEU A 45 5.98 -17.30 14.03
C LEU A 45 6.25 -16.79 15.45
N ALA A 46 7.53 -16.72 15.81
CA ALA A 46 7.96 -16.32 17.15
C ALA A 46 7.43 -14.93 17.55
N GLY A 47 6.85 -14.83 18.75
CA GLY A 47 6.35 -13.57 19.31
C GLY A 47 5.00 -13.11 18.73
N TRP A 48 4.41 -13.84 17.78
CA TRP A 48 3.06 -13.55 17.30
C TRP A 48 2.02 -14.04 18.31
N PRO A 49 0.93 -13.29 18.55
CA PRO A 49 -0.19 -13.76 19.38
C PRO A 49 -0.83 -15.06 18.86
N SER A 50 -1.94 -15.53 19.44
CA SER A 50 -2.85 -16.43 18.70
C SER A 50 -3.62 -15.62 17.65
N GLY A 51 -3.93 -16.22 16.50
CA GLY A 51 -4.74 -15.57 15.47
C GLY A 51 -5.76 -16.53 14.88
N PRO A 52 -6.60 -16.02 13.96
CA PRO A 52 -7.61 -16.85 13.30
C PRO A 52 -6.96 -18.00 12.53
N ALA A 53 -7.58 -19.18 12.59
CA ALA A 53 -7.31 -20.27 11.67
C ALA A 53 -8.31 -20.17 10.51
N PHE A 54 -7.82 -20.29 9.28
CA PHE A 54 -8.67 -20.24 8.09
C PHE A 54 -8.74 -21.61 7.43
N SER A 55 -9.95 -21.99 7.02
CA SER A 55 -10.21 -23.10 6.11
C SER A 55 -10.78 -22.56 4.81
N LEU A 56 -10.66 -23.33 3.72
CA LEU A 56 -11.38 -23.02 2.49
C LEU A 56 -12.89 -22.96 2.76
N HIS A 57 -13.56 -21.94 2.22
CA HIS A 57 -15.01 -21.85 2.32
C HIS A 57 -15.64 -22.90 1.42
N ALA A 58 -16.53 -23.72 1.99
CA ALA A 58 -17.26 -24.73 1.23
C ALA A 58 -18.17 -24.08 0.18
N VAL A 59 -18.41 -24.78 -0.93
CA VAL A 59 -19.29 -24.30 -2.02
C VAL A 59 -20.70 -23.94 -1.50
N GLY A 60 -21.17 -24.60 -0.43
CA GLY A 60 -22.46 -24.31 0.21
C GLY A 60 -22.53 -22.97 0.97
N ASP A 61 -21.42 -22.50 1.54
CA ASP A 61 -21.35 -21.19 2.23
C ASP A 61 -21.42 -20.00 1.26
N GLN A 62 -21.19 -20.25 -0.03
CA GLN A 62 -21.18 -19.24 -1.09
C GLN A 62 -22.60 -18.70 -1.39
N ALA A 63 -23.65 -19.52 -1.20
CA ALA A 63 -25.04 -19.11 -1.39
C ALA A 63 -25.54 -18.19 -0.27
N ALA A 64 -25.17 -18.49 0.99
CA ALA A 64 -25.58 -17.69 2.15
C ALA A 64 -24.99 -16.27 2.13
N ARG A 65 -23.75 -16.09 1.66
CA ARG A 65 -23.13 -14.75 1.57
C ARG A 65 -23.57 -13.94 0.34
N ARG A 66 -23.98 -14.58 -0.76
CA ARG A 66 -24.64 -13.86 -1.88
C ARG A 66 -25.98 -13.27 -1.45
N ALA A 67 -26.74 -13.97 -0.61
CA ALA A 67 -27.97 -13.44 -0.01
C ALA A 67 -27.69 -12.41 1.11
N GLY A 68 -26.66 -12.64 1.94
CA GLY A 68 -26.32 -11.75 3.06
C GLY A 68 -25.67 -10.41 2.67
N ARG A 69 -24.96 -10.33 1.53
CA ARG A 69 -24.40 -9.06 1.04
C ARG A 69 -25.44 -8.07 0.52
N ALA A 70 -26.69 -8.50 0.32
CA ALA A 70 -27.79 -7.57 0.01
C ALA A 70 -28.18 -6.68 1.22
N PHE A 71 -27.74 -7.00 2.45
CA PHE A 71 -28.17 -6.31 3.67
C PHE A 71 -27.06 -5.60 4.46
N LEU A 72 -25.80 -5.60 4.00
CA LEU A 72 -24.66 -5.00 4.72
C LEU A 72 -23.76 -4.13 3.83
N VAL A 73 -24.31 -3.43 2.84
CA VAL A 73 -23.60 -2.33 2.16
C VAL A 73 -23.81 -1.05 2.97
N GLY A 74 -23.03 -0.93 4.03
CA GLY A 74 -22.99 0.24 4.91
C GLY A 74 -21.56 0.59 5.30
N ILE A 75 -20.63 0.53 4.35
CA ILE A 75 -19.32 1.18 4.47
C ILE A 75 -19.32 2.29 3.42
N PRO A 76 -19.27 3.57 3.79
CA PRO A 76 -19.12 4.64 2.81
C PRO A 76 -17.76 4.48 2.15
N LEU A 77 -17.75 4.03 0.89
CA LEU A 77 -16.63 4.22 -0.01
C LEU A 77 -16.45 5.73 -0.15
N ILE A 78 -15.40 6.27 0.48
CA ILE A 78 -14.90 7.60 0.15
C ILE A 78 -14.33 7.49 -1.26
N ALA A 79 -15.19 7.71 -2.24
CA ALA A 79 -14.81 7.88 -3.63
C ALA A 79 -14.14 9.26 -3.74
N ASN A 80 -12.83 9.27 -3.99
CA ASN A 80 -12.18 10.48 -4.47
C ASN A 80 -12.72 10.78 -5.87
N LEU A 81 -13.41 11.89 -5.94
CA LEU A 81 -14.03 12.49 -7.11
C LEU A 81 -12.94 12.97 -8.08
N ILE A 82 -12.66 12.22 -9.14
CA ILE A 82 -12.02 12.79 -10.33
C ILE A 82 -13.14 13.43 -11.15
N ALA A 83 -13.28 14.75 -11.00
CA ALA A 83 -14.15 15.55 -11.85
C ALA A 83 -13.42 15.95 -13.13
N ASN A 84 -14.09 15.67 -14.25
CA ASN A 84 -13.91 16.19 -15.62
C ASN A 84 -12.86 15.50 -16.51
N ILE A 85 -13.32 14.69 -17.47
CA ILE A 85 -13.51 15.10 -18.88
C ILE A 85 -14.27 13.99 -19.65
N GLY A 86 -15.35 14.36 -20.33
CA GLY A 86 -15.84 13.65 -21.52
C GLY A 86 -16.86 12.53 -21.25
N GLY A 87 -18.13 12.78 -21.56
CA GLY A 87 -19.25 11.91 -21.20
C GLY A 87 -19.28 10.54 -21.86
N ALA A 88 -19.86 9.59 -21.13
CA ALA A 88 -20.71 8.54 -21.66
C ALA A 88 -21.72 8.17 -20.58
N SER A 89 -22.99 8.10 -20.97
CA SER A 89 -24.14 7.67 -20.18
C SER A 89 -23.92 6.27 -19.60
N GLY A 90 -23.77 6.17 -18.28
CA GLY A 90 -23.67 4.92 -17.52
C GLY A 90 -24.82 4.73 -16.54
N SER A 91 -25.30 3.49 -16.44
CA SER A 91 -26.48 3.01 -15.70
C SER A 91 -26.53 3.44 -14.21
N PRO A 92 -27.73 3.64 -13.60
CA PRO A 92 -27.87 3.99 -12.17
C PRO A 92 -27.54 2.84 -11.21
N PHE A 93 -27.03 1.72 -11.70
CA PHE A 93 -26.50 0.62 -10.90
C PHE A 93 -24.98 0.63 -11.04
N GLY A 94 -24.29 1.11 -10.00
CA GLY A 94 -22.85 1.30 -10.00
C GLY A 94 -22.08 0.07 -10.46
N ASP A 95 -21.15 0.28 -11.39
CA ASP A 95 -20.20 -0.74 -11.81
C ASP A 95 -19.42 -1.23 -10.60
N VAL A 96 -19.59 -2.51 -10.26
CA VAL A 96 -18.68 -3.22 -9.35
C VAL A 96 -17.30 -3.17 -10.01
N PRO A 97 -16.22 -2.76 -9.32
CA PRO A 97 -14.89 -2.79 -9.89
C PRO A 97 -14.64 -4.17 -10.50
N VAL A 98 -14.40 -4.20 -11.82
CA VAL A 98 -14.16 -5.44 -12.54
C VAL A 98 -12.89 -6.06 -11.95
N ARG A 99 -13.05 -7.11 -11.15
CA ARG A 99 -11.93 -7.88 -10.59
C ARG A 99 -11.03 -8.31 -11.74
N GLY A 100 -9.71 -8.16 -11.57
CA GLY A 100 -8.73 -8.69 -12.52
C GLY A 100 -8.92 -10.20 -12.73
N LYS A 101 -8.29 -10.77 -13.76
CA LYS A 101 -8.18 -12.23 -13.88
C LYS A 101 -7.12 -12.73 -12.86
N PRO A 102 -7.32 -13.89 -12.21
CA PRO A 102 -6.28 -14.51 -11.40
C PRO A 102 -5.02 -14.71 -12.24
N GLU A 103 -3.87 -14.25 -11.74
CA GLU A 103 -2.56 -14.43 -12.34
C GLU A 103 -1.88 -15.67 -11.75
N GLU A 104 -2.17 -15.97 -10.49
CA GLU A 104 -1.66 -17.13 -9.76
C GLU A 104 -2.80 -17.89 -9.09
N PRO A 105 -3.59 -18.68 -9.83
CA PRO A 105 -4.78 -19.35 -9.29
C PRO A 105 -4.52 -20.14 -7.98
N ASP A 106 -3.36 -20.79 -7.88
CA ASP A 106 -2.96 -21.56 -6.69
C ASP A 106 -2.76 -20.69 -5.43
N ASN A 107 -2.48 -19.40 -5.58
CA ASN A 107 -2.23 -18.45 -4.49
C ASN A 107 -3.31 -17.36 -4.39
N GLU A 108 -4.34 -17.43 -5.23
CA GLU A 108 -5.37 -16.39 -5.36
C GLU A 108 -6.80 -16.94 -5.27
N VAL A 109 -6.99 -18.21 -5.66
CA VAL A 109 -8.30 -18.87 -5.73
C VAL A 109 -8.34 -20.10 -4.83
N HIS A 110 -7.30 -20.94 -4.87
CA HIS A 110 -7.25 -22.22 -4.14
C HIS A 110 -6.53 -22.12 -2.79
N ASP A 111 -5.70 -21.11 -2.64
CA ASP A 111 -5.03 -20.69 -1.42
C ASP A 111 -4.95 -19.16 -1.46
N PHE A 112 -4.50 -18.56 -0.38
CA PHE A 112 -4.25 -17.12 -0.29
C PHE A 112 -3.13 -16.85 0.72
N PRO A 113 -1.89 -17.29 0.41
CA PRO A 113 -0.74 -16.96 1.21
C PRO A 113 -0.50 -15.45 1.23
N VAL A 114 -0.46 -14.88 2.44
CA VAL A 114 0.01 -13.51 2.67
C VAL A 114 1.44 -13.45 3.17
N MET A 115 2.01 -14.63 3.45
CA MET A 115 3.41 -14.85 3.75
C MET A 115 3.81 -16.21 3.17
N TRP A 116 4.99 -16.26 2.57
CA TRP A 116 5.66 -17.50 2.16
C TRP A 116 7.10 -17.48 2.65
N ALA A 117 7.42 -18.37 3.58
CA ALA A 117 8.67 -18.25 4.33
C ALA A 117 9.20 -19.59 4.86
N ALA A 118 10.41 -19.95 4.45
CA ALA A 118 11.17 -21.02 5.11
C ALA A 118 11.58 -20.60 6.53
N SER A 119 12.00 -21.54 7.37
CA SER A 119 12.52 -21.20 8.69
C SER A 119 13.76 -20.32 8.57
N GLY A 120 13.85 -19.28 9.41
CA GLY A 120 14.97 -18.34 9.42
C GLY A 120 14.98 -17.25 8.34
N THR A 121 13.99 -17.19 7.44
CA THR A 121 13.90 -16.15 6.41
C THR A 121 13.24 -14.85 6.91
N LEU A 122 13.58 -13.73 6.28
CA LEU A 122 13.16 -12.37 6.62
C LEU A 122 11.64 -12.17 6.64
N ALA A 123 10.88 -12.83 5.77
CA ALA A 123 9.41 -12.72 5.82
C ALA A 123 8.83 -13.15 7.18
N ARG A 124 9.49 -14.03 7.94
CA ARG A 124 9.05 -14.43 9.30
C ARG A 124 9.30 -13.35 10.36
N THR A 125 10.13 -12.35 10.08
CA THR A 125 10.45 -11.27 11.02
C THR A 125 9.55 -10.04 10.87
N VAL A 126 8.61 -10.06 9.92
CA VAL A 126 7.66 -8.96 9.73
C VAL A 126 6.73 -8.84 10.94
N PRO A 127 6.27 -7.62 11.26
CA PRO A 127 5.49 -7.41 12.48
C PRO A 127 4.09 -7.99 12.35
N TRP A 128 3.64 -8.69 13.40
CA TRP A 128 2.31 -9.30 13.46
C TRP A 128 1.17 -8.28 13.38
N GLN A 129 1.45 -7.01 13.69
CA GLN A 129 0.51 -5.89 13.57
C GLN A 129 0.04 -5.65 12.12
N LEU A 130 0.72 -6.22 11.13
CA LEU A 130 0.22 -6.24 9.75
C LEU A 130 -1.06 -7.07 9.61
N ASP A 131 -1.33 -8.04 10.49
CA ASP A 131 -2.56 -8.84 10.46
C ASP A 131 -3.72 -8.10 11.16
N PRO A 132 -4.76 -7.69 10.43
CA PRO A 132 -5.92 -7.04 11.03
C PRO A 132 -6.65 -7.90 12.05
N GLY A 133 -6.53 -9.23 11.98
CA GLY A 133 -7.15 -10.15 12.94
C GLY A 133 -6.45 -10.23 14.29
N ARG A 134 -5.24 -9.67 14.40
CA ARG A 134 -4.43 -9.66 15.64
C ARG A 134 -4.23 -8.25 16.17
N ARG A 135 -4.22 -7.28 15.26
CA ARG A 135 -3.95 -5.87 15.56
C ARG A 135 -4.97 -5.29 16.55
N PRO A 136 -4.53 -4.57 17.60
CA PRO A 136 -5.44 -3.89 18.51
C PRO A 136 -6.34 -2.88 17.79
N GLU A 137 -7.54 -2.66 18.32
CA GLU A 137 -8.45 -1.65 17.80
C GLU A 137 -7.81 -0.25 17.86
N GLY A 138 -8.04 0.56 16.81
CA GLY A 138 -7.44 1.88 16.69
C GLY A 138 -5.94 1.89 16.40
N TYR A 139 -5.29 0.74 16.23
CA TYR A 139 -3.90 0.67 15.80
C TYR A 139 -3.79 0.61 14.28
N ILE A 140 -2.84 1.33 13.70
CA ILE A 140 -2.55 1.38 12.28
C ILE A 140 -1.09 1.00 12.06
N THR A 141 -0.83 0.33 10.94
CA THR A 141 0.53 0.05 10.50
C THR A 141 0.75 0.77 9.19
N ASP A 142 1.78 1.60 9.15
CA ASP A 142 2.27 2.21 7.93
C ASP A 142 3.49 1.45 7.41
N LEU A 143 3.63 1.41 6.09
CA LEU A 143 4.87 1.13 5.41
C LEU A 143 5.50 2.47 5.03
N ALA A 144 6.77 2.64 5.37
CA ALA A 144 7.60 3.76 4.92
C ALA A 144 8.79 3.21 4.12
N LEU A 145 8.94 3.67 2.90
CA LEU A 145 10.09 3.36 2.06
C LEU A 145 10.98 4.60 1.98
N THR A 146 12.27 4.41 2.22
CA THR A 146 13.27 5.46 2.11
C THR A 146 14.33 5.13 1.07
N SER A 147 15.27 6.05 0.88
CA SER A 147 16.48 5.81 0.08
C SER A 147 17.38 4.69 0.67
N ARG A 148 17.18 4.26 1.92
CA ARG A 148 18.04 3.29 2.63
C ARG A 148 17.35 2.01 3.05
N ARG A 149 16.04 2.05 3.32
CA ARG A 149 15.33 0.94 3.99
C ARG A 149 13.84 0.98 3.77
N LEU A 150 13.20 -0.15 4.02
CA LEU A 150 11.76 -0.29 4.19
C LEU A 150 11.48 -0.46 5.67
N LEU A 151 10.56 0.33 6.21
CA LEU A 151 10.14 0.27 7.60
C LEU A 151 8.66 -0.06 7.71
N PHE A 152 8.30 -0.76 8.78
CA PHE A 152 6.93 -0.82 9.26
C PHE A 152 6.80 0.01 10.53
N LEU A 153 5.88 0.97 10.51
CA LEU A 153 5.65 1.90 11.59
C LEU A 153 4.28 1.63 12.21
N GLY A 154 4.20 1.61 13.53
CA GLY A 154 2.96 1.48 14.27
C GLY A 154 2.47 2.82 14.82
N THR A 155 1.20 3.12 14.66
CA THR A 155 0.58 4.32 15.21
C THR A 155 -0.76 4.00 15.88
N ARG A 156 -1.09 4.75 16.93
CA ARG A 156 -2.41 4.68 17.57
C ARG A 156 -3.26 5.86 17.12
N SER A 157 -4.40 5.55 16.53
CA SER A 157 -5.39 6.52 16.10
C SER A 157 -5.80 7.42 17.27
N GLY A 158 -5.85 8.73 17.01
CA GLY A 158 -6.28 9.72 18.00
C GLY A 158 -5.28 10.03 19.10
N THR A 159 -4.02 9.60 18.97
CA THR A 159 -2.91 10.01 19.83
C THR A 159 -1.93 10.90 19.08
N LEU A 160 -1.19 11.74 19.81
CA LEU A 160 -0.05 12.50 19.28
C LEU A 160 1.27 11.75 19.50
N ASP A 161 1.20 10.45 19.78
CA ASP A 161 2.39 9.66 20.09
C ASP A 161 3.28 9.50 18.86
N LYS A 162 4.58 9.33 19.12
CA LYS A 162 5.54 8.99 18.08
C LYS A 162 5.21 7.61 17.50
N ALA A 163 5.46 7.45 16.20
CA ALA A 163 5.25 6.15 15.57
C ALA A 163 6.32 5.16 16.06
N ASP A 164 5.90 3.95 16.43
CA ASP A 164 6.79 2.88 16.83
C ASP A 164 7.43 2.26 15.59
N VAL A 165 8.75 2.12 15.57
CA VAL A 165 9.43 1.34 14.52
C VAL A 165 9.27 -0.14 14.86
N LEU A 166 8.39 -0.83 14.14
CA LEU A 166 8.03 -2.22 14.40
C LEU A 166 9.02 -3.21 13.74
N ALA A 167 9.52 -2.85 12.56
CA ALA A 167 10.55 -3.58 11.84
C ALA A 167 11.22 -2.69 10.80
N GLU A 168 12.43 -3.06 10.44
CA GLU A 168 13.27 -2.36 9.47
C GLU A 168 14.02 -3.36 8.60
N TYR A 169 14.05 -3.09 7.30
CA TYR A 169 14.69 -3.91 6.29
C TYR A 169 15.57 -3.03 5.40
N PRO A 170 16.90 -3.23 5.38
CA PRO A 170 17.79 -2.54 4.44
C PRO A 170 17.36 -2.76 2.99
N ARG A 171 17.59 -1.80 2.09
CA ARG A 171 17.14 -1.91 0.69
C ARG A 171 17.69 -3.15 -0.02
N GLU A 172 18.94 -3.51 0.26
CA GLU A 172 19.62 -4.69 -0.28
C GLU A 172 18.98 -6.02 0.18
N SER A 173 18.19 -5.99 1.25
CA SER A 173 17.45 -7.17 1.73
C SER A 173 16.14 -7.40 0.97
N ILE A 174 15.72 -6.45 0.11
CA ILE A 174 14.51 -6.55 -0.69
C ILE A 174 14.88 -6.80 -2.15
N ALA A 175 14.48 -7.95 -2.69
CA ALA A 175 14.72 -8.31 -4.09
C ALA A 175 13.82 -7.55 -5.07
N GLY A 176 12.63 -7.15 -4.62
CA GLY A 176 11.71 -6.35 -5.42
C GLY A 176 10.28 -6.40 -4.91
N ALA A 177 9.39 -5.73 -5.63
CA ALA A 177 7.97 -5.82 -5.39
C ALA A 177 7.18 -5.86 -6.70
N ARG A 178 5.99 -6.45 -6.65
CA ARG A 178 5.07 -6.58 -7.77
C ARG A 178 3.65 -6.32 -7.31
N ARG A 179 2.92 -5.46 -8.03
CA ARG A 179 1.48 -5.29 -7.87
C ARG A 179 0.73 -6.56 -8.28
N MET A 180 -0.25 -6.95 -7.48
CA MET A 180 -1.10 -8.12 -7.74
C MET A 180 -2.46 -7.66 -8.26
N MET A 181 -2.74 -7.95 -9.53
CA MET A 181 -3.94 -7.47 -10.23
C MET A 181 -5.23 -8.15 -9.77
N PHE A 182 -5.13 -9.38 -9.25
CA PHE A 182 -6.25 -10.08 -8.64
C PHE A 182 -6.40 -9.67 -7.17
N SER A 183 -6.96 -8.48 -6.94
CA SER A 183 -7.22 -7.92 -5.62
C SER A 183 -8.50 -7.08 -5.62
N GLU A 184 -8.98 -6.67 -4.44
CA GLU A 184 -10.32 -6.05 -4.29
C GLU A 184 -10.43 -4.74 -5.06
N VAL A 185 -9.37 -3.93 -5.00
CA VAL A 185 -9.27 -2.63 -5.68
C VAL A 185 -7.96 -2.48 -6.44
N GLY A 186 -7.22 -3.57 -6.72
CA GLY A 186 -5.93 -3.48 -7.39
C GLY A 186 -4.79 -2.97 -6.50
N ALA A 187 -4.93 -2.97 -5.17
CA ALA A 187 -3.97 -2.36 -4.22
C ALA A 187 -3.11 -3.39 -3.45
N ASP A 188 -3.08 -4.64 -3.91
CA ASP A 188 -2.21 -5.65 -3.32
C ASP A 188 -0.81 -5.58 -3.94
N VAL A 189 0.23 -5.78 -3.12
CA VAL A 189 1.63 -5.87 -3.54
C VAL A 189 2.27 -7.09 -2.91
N ARG A 190 2.98 -7.89 -3.70
CA ARG A 190 3.95 -8.86 -3.20
C ARG A 190 5.30 -8.17 -3.04
N VAL A 191 5.86 -8.18 -1.83
CA VAL A 191 7.24 -7.77 -1.56
C VAL A 191 8.07 -9.04 -1.38
N THR A 192 9.12 -9.19 -2.17
CA THR A 192 10.03 -10.34 -2.14
C THR A 192 11.36 -9.93 -1.52
N PHE A 193 11.82 -10.68 -0.53
CA PHE A 193 13.12 -10.49 0.11
C PHE A 193 14.24 -11.18 -0.67
N ALA A 194 15.48 -10.79 -0.42
CA ALA A 194 16.67 -11.34 -1.06
C ALA A 194 16.86 -12.86 -0.80
N ASP A 195 16.32 -13.37 0.31
CA ASP A 195 16.29 -14.80 0.64
C ASP A 195 15.13 -15.58 -0.04
N GLN A 196 14.42 -14.93 -0.97
CA GLN A 196 13.27 -15.45 -1.72
C GLN A 196 11.99 -15.68 -0.90
N SER A 197 12.00 -15.38 0.39
CA SER A 197 10.75 -15.28 1.14
C SER A 197 9.95 -14.05 0.70
N TRP A 198 8.64 -14.06 0.89
CA TRP A 198 7.80 -12.92 0.46
C TRP A 198 6.58 -12.73 1.34
N ILE A 199 6.03 -11.51 1.28
CA ILE A 199 4.77 -11.11 1.92
C ILE A 199 3.83 -10.46 0.90
N ARG A 200 2.52 -10.60 1.10
CA ARG A 200 1.48 -9.90 0.31
C ARG A 200 0.77 -8.87 1.18
N LEU A 201 0.95 -7.60 0.81
CA LEU A 201 0.40 -6.46 1.53
C LEU A 201 -0.72 -5.82 0.71
N PHE A 202 -1.71 -5.27 1.40
CA PHE A 202 -2.63 -4.29 0.86
C PHE A 202 -2.12 -2.89 1.22
N THR A 203 -1.97 -2.00 0.22
CA THR A 203 -1.35 -0.67 0.37
C THR A 203 -2.33 0.51 0.27
N GLY A 204 -3.63 0.24 0.24
CA GLY A 204 -4.68 1.27 0.22
C GLY A 204 -5.18 1.65 -1.17
N SER A 205 -4.29 1.84 -2.15
CA SER A 205 -4.64 2.21 -3.53
C SER A 205 -3.75 1.55 -4.59
N PRO A 206 -4.26 1.36 -5.82
CA PRO A 206 -3.47 1.03 -7.01
C PRO A 206 -2.19 1.84 -7.17
N ASP A 207 -2.30 3.16 -7.14
CA ASP A 207 -1.17 4.06 -7.41
C ASP A 207 -0.05 3.87 -6.37
N THR A 208 -0.43 3.63 -5.11
CA THR A 208 0.54 3.29 -4.06
C THR A 208 1.21 1.94 -4.33
N ALA A 209 0.44 0.95 -4.79
CA ALA A 209 0.95 -0.37 -5.11
C ALA A 209 1.96 -0.33 -6.26
N ASP A 210 1.64 0.42 -7.32
CA ASP A 210 2.54 0.61 -8.48
C ASP A 210 3.80 1.35 -8.06
N ARG A 211 3.70 2.48 -7.37
CA ARG A 211 4.90 3.23 -6.92
C ARG A 211 5.79 2.44 -5.99
N LEU A 212 5.22 1.66 -5.07
CA LEU A 212 6.01 0.78 -4.22
C LEU A 212 6.80 -0.21 -5.07
N ALA A 213 6.18 -0.81 -6.09
CA ALA A 213 6.83 -1.71 -7.03
C ALA A 213 7.92 -0.99 -7.84
N GLU A 214 7.65 0.22 -8.35
CA GLU A 214 8.59 1.01 -9.15
C GLU A 214 9.83 1.45 -8.37
N PHE A 215 9.66 1.92 -7.13
CA PHE A 215 10.80 2.29 -6.29
C PHE A 215 11.62 1.07 -5.86
N LEU A 216 11.00 -0.10 -5.72
CA LEU A 216 11.69 -1.35 -5.37
C LEU A 216 12.34 -2.04 -6.58
N SER A 217 11.81 -1.84 -7.79
CA SER A 217 12.42 -2.31 -9.04
C SER A 217 13.50 -1.36 -9.58
N GLY A 218 13.52 -0.11 -9.08
CA GLY A 218 14.43 0.94 -9.53
C GLY A 218 13.95 1.66 -10.80
N SER A 219 12.71 1.45 -11.25
CA SER A 219 12.15 2.17 -12.41
C SER A 219 11.72 3.60 -12.08
N ALA A 220 11.41 3.89 -10.81
CA ALA A 220 11.21 5.25 -10.31
C ALA A 220 12.37 5.64 -9.38
N GLN A 221 12.84 6.89 -9.53
CA GLN A 221 13.93 7.43 -8.72
C GLN A 221 13.41 8.53 -7.80
N GLY A 222 13.60 8.34 -6.49
CA GLY A 222 13.41 9.41 -5.51
C GLY A 222 14.37 10.56 -5.75
N LEU A 223 13.87 11.79 -5.62
CA LEU A 223 14.69 12.99 -5.66
C LEU A 223 14.72 13.65 -4.29
N SER A 224 15.89 14.17 -3.91
CA SER A 224 15.98 15.13 -2.81
C SER A 224 15.57 16.52 -3.31
N GLU A 225 15.09 17.38 -2.42
CA GLU A 225 14.73 18.78 -2.78
C GLU A 225 15.92 19.53 -3.40
N SER A 226 17.14 19.23 -2.94
CA SER A 226 18.38 19.81 -3.46
C SER A 226 18.64 19.46 -4.93
N ALA A 227 18.09 18.34 -5.42
CA ALA A 227 18.21 17.92 -6.81
C ALA A 227 17.24 18.63 -7.77
N LEU A 228 16.28 19.42 -7.23
CA LEU A 228 15.37 20.22 -8.04
C LEU A 228 16.07 21.44 -8.65
N SER A 229 15.57 21.93 -9.79
CA SER A 229 15.97 23.24 -10.31
C SER A 229 15.38 24.38 -9.46
N ASP A 230 15.93 25.59 -9.56
CA ASP A 230 15.38 26.76 -8.84
C ASP A 230 13.92 27.04 -9.20
N ALA A 231 13.57 26.87 -10.48
CA ALA A 231 12.21 27.05 -10.95
C ALA A 231 11.26 25.98 -10.40
N GLN A 232 11.71 24.73 -10.31
CA GLN A 232 10.99 23.64 -9.66
C GLN A 232 10.78 23.93 -8.16
N ARG A 233 11.83 24.33 -7.42
CA ARG A 233 11.71 24.73 -6.01
C ARG A 233 10.70 25.86 -5.81
N GLN A 234 10.71 26.88 -6.67
CA GLN A 234 9.76 27.98 -6.59
C GLN A 234 8.31 27.53 -6.88
N ARG A 235 8.11 26.55 -7.76
CA ARG A 235 6.79 25.94 -7.98
C ARG A 235 6.35 25.13 -6.76
N VAL A 236 7.24 24.32 -6.18
CA VAL A 236 6.96 23.54 -4.96
C VAL A 236 6.57 24.44 -3.80
N SER A 237 7.30 25.54 -3.58
CA SER A 237 6.99 26.49 -2.53
C SER A 237 5.57 27.08 -2.68
N ARG A 238 5.16 27.42 -3.91
CA ARG A 238 3.78 27.88 -4.19
C ARG A 238 2.75 26.78 -3.94
N PHE A 239 3.02 25.58 -4.43
CA PHE A 239 2.16 24.42 -4.21
C PHE A 239 1.94 24.13 -2.72
N MET A 240 3.01 24.14 -1.92
CA MET A 240 2.92 23.94 -0.47
C MET A 240 2.20 25.09 0.24
N ALA A 241 2.35 26.33 -0.23
CA ALA A 241 1.64 27.48 0.32
C ALA A 241 0.12 27.43 0.07
N ASP A 242 -0.33 26.69 -0.94
CA ASP A 242 -1.75 26.47 -1.23
C ASP A 242 -2.35 25.34 -0.37
N LEU A 243 -1.52 24.56 0.34
CA LEU A 243 -1.97 23.48 1.23
C LEU A 243 -2.12 23.98 2.68
N PRO A 244 -2.94 23.31 3.51
CA PRO A 244 -3.03 23.63 4.93
C PRO A 244 -1.68 23.46 5.65
N ASP A 245 -1.43 24.22 6.72
CA ASP A 245 -0.22 24.12 7.55
C ASP A 245 0.00 22.71 8.17
N THR A 246 -1.04 21.88 8.18
CA THR A 246 -0.97 20.48 8.62
C THR A 246 -0.47 19.52 7.53
N ALA A 247 -0.17 20.02 6.33
CA ALA A 247 0.40 19.24 5.26
C ALA A 247 1.77 18.68 5.65
N GLN A 248 2.02 17.45 5.26
CA GLN A 248 3.31 16.82 5.43
C GLN A 248 4.31 17.39 4.41
N PRO A 249 5.62 17.35 4.73
CA PRO A 249 6.66 17.68 3.75
C PRO A 249 6.46 16.90 2.44
N PRO A 250 6.66 17.55 1.28
CA PRO A 250 6.43 16.89 0.01
C PRO A 250 7.49 15.84 -0.28
N VAL A 251 7.12 14.84 -1.08
CA VAL A 251 8.00 13.84 -1.66
C VAL A 251 8.17 14.12 -3.14
N TYR A 252 9.38 13.88 -3.67
CA TYR A 252 9.74 14.14 -5.06
C TYR A 252 10.15 12.86 -5.77
N THR A 253 9.57 12.64 -6.94
CA THR A 253 9.84 11.45 -7.77
C THR A 253 10.18 11.90 -9.18
N ARG A 254 11.30 11.42 -9.72
CA ARG A 254 11.59 11.52 -11.15
C ARG A 254 10.96 10.33 -11.87
N LEU A 255 10.04 10.63 -12.77
CA LEU A 255 9.41 9.65 -13.65
C LEU A 255 10.33 9.30 -14.83
N PRO A 256 10.14 8.16 -15.50
CA PRO A 256 10.96 7.74 -16.65
C PRO A 256 11.10 8.79 -17.75
N SER A 257 10.09 9.63 -17.98
CA SER A 257 10.14 10.70 -18.96
C SER A 257 10.98 11.93 -18.57
N GLY A 258 11.52 11.95 -17.34
CA GLY A 258 12.22 13.09 -16.74
C GLY A 258 11.31 14.05 -15.97
N ILE A 259 9.98 13.91 -16.09
CA ILE A 259 9.01 14.72 -15.32
C ILE A 259 9.21 14.49 -13.83
N VAL A 260 9.13 15.57 -13.06
CA VAL A 260 9.14 15.52 -11.60
C VAL A 260 7.70 15.54 -11.10
N LEU A 261 7.32 14.48 -10.40
CA LEU A 261 6.13 14.39 -9.59
C LEU A 261 6.44 14.89 -8.18
N VAL A 262 5.59 15.76 -7.66
CA VAL A 262 5.65 16.25 -6.28
C VAL A 262 4.34 15.92 -5.59
N GLU A 263 4.42 15.35 -4.39
CA GLU A 263 3.24 14.96 -3.63
C GLU A 263 3.34 15.39 -2.18
N ALA A 264 2.26 15.91 -1.65
CA ALA A 264 2.11 16.22 -0.25
C ALA A 264 0.84 15.58 0.30
N ARG A 265 0.90 15.10 1.54
CA ARG A 265 -0.24 14.48 2.22
C ARG A 265 -0.82 15.46 3.22
N VAL A 266 -2.13 15.64 3.18
CA VAL A 266 -2.89 16.48 4.10
C VAL A 266 -3.81 15.57 4.91
N PRO A 267 -3.85 15.67 6.25
CA PRO A 267 -4.84 14.95 7.05
C PRO A 267 -6.28 15.28 6.59
N ALA A 268 -7.04 14.28 6.18
CA ALA A 268 -8.41 14.44 5.69
C ALA A 268 -9.36 14.77 6.85
N LYS A 269 -10.40 15.55 6.56
CA LYS A 269 -11.41 15.93 7.58
C LYS A 269 -12.38 14.79 7.94
N VAL A 270 -12.48 13.78 7.05
CA VAL A 270 -13.56 12.77 7.06
C VAL A 270 -13.29 11.61 8.02
N GLY A 271 -12.09 11.53 8.61
CA GLY A 271 -11.76 10.50 9.58
C GLY A 271 -10.36 10.69 10.12
N LYS A 272 -10.13 10.23 11.35
CA LYS A 272 -8.79 10.15 11.90
C LYS A 272 -7.95 9.22 11.01
N ASP A 273 -6.73 9.64 10.72
CA ASP A 273 -5.71 8.88 9.97
C ASP A 273 -6.03 8.62 8.48
N ILE A 274 -7.01 9.32 7.92
CA ILE A 274 -7.20 9.39 6.48
C ILE A 274 -6.38 10.58 5.96
N PHE A 275 -5.72 10.44 4.83
CA PHE A 275 -4.95 11.50 4.20
C PHE A 275 -5.45 11.74 2.78
N GLU A 276 -5.58 13.00 2.43
CA GLU A 276 -5.74 13.46 1.05
C GLU A 276 -4.34 13.68 0.47
N THR A 277 -4.05 13.02 -0.65
CA THR A 277 -2.80 13.24 -1.38
C THR A 277 -3.04 14.32 -2.42
N HIS A 278 -2.25 15.38 -2.35
CA HIS A 278 -2.20 16.45 -3.34
C HIS A 278 -0.93 16.28 -4.16
N SER A 279 -1.03 16.45 -5.48
CA SER A 279 0.10 16.24 -6.38
C SER A 279 0.19 17.30 -7.47
N ILE A 280 1.42 17.62 -7.88
CA ILE A 280 1.71 18.38 -9.10
C ILE A 280 2.75 17.64 -9.94
N LEU A 281 2.68 17.84 -11.25
CA LEU A 281 3.68 17.39 -12.21
C LEU A 281 4.37 18.61 -12.81
N MET A 282 5.69 18.55 -12.92
CA MET A 282 6.48 19.63 -13.50
C MET A 282 7.63 19.12 -14.35
N ASP A 283 7.93 19.85 -15.42
CA ASP A 283 9.11 19.61 -16.26
C ASP A 283 10.38 20.22 -15.63
N ASP A 284 11.51 20.10 -16.33
CA ASP A 284 12.81 20.63 -15.90
C ASP A 284 12.80 22.16 -15.66
N SER A 285 11.89 22.88 -16.34
CA SER A 285 11.71 24.32 -16.20
C SER A 285 10.75 24.72 -15.07
N GLY A 286 10.15 23.75 -14.36
CA GLY A 286 9.13 24.02 -13.34
C GLY A 286 7.77 24.43 -13.93
N ALA A 287 7.53 24.20 -15.22
CA ALA A 287 6.22 24.41 -15.83
C ALA A 287 5.31 23.19 -15.56
N PRO A 288 3.96 23.34 -15.52
CA PRO A 288 3.06 22.21 -15.38
C PRO A 288 3.27 21.22 -16.54
N ALA A 289 3.44 19.94 -16.21
CA ALA A 289 3.62 18.87 -17.19
C ALA A 289 2.46 17.88 -17.16
N GLN A 290 2.28 17.14 -18.25
CA GLN A 290 1.37 16.00 -18.33
C GLN A 290 2.19 14.71 -18.36
N PRO A 291 1.74 13.64 -17.68
CA PRO A 291 2.45 12.36 -17.68
C PRO A 291 2.51 11.80 -19.11
N LYS A 292 3.63 11.15 -19.45
CA LYS A 292 3.82 10.46 -20.73
C LYS A 292 3.53 8.96 -20.58
N PRO A 293 3.32 8.23 -21.70
CA PRO A 293 3.18 6.77 -21.62
C PRO A 293 4.38 6.13 -20.90
N GLY A 294 4.10 5.36 -19.84
CA GLY A 294 5.12 4.73 -19.00
C GLY A 294 5.55 5.53 -17.77
N ASP A 295 4.95 6.70 -17.51
CA ASP A 295 5.18 7.48 -16.29
C ASP A 295 4.27 7.10 -15.11
N LEU A 296 3.16 6.40 -15.37
CA LEU A 296 2.11 5.97 -14.43
C LEU A 296 1.50 4.65 -14.89
#